data_AF-A0AAW7BT07-F1
#
_entry.id   AF-A0AAW7BT07-F1
#
_cell.length_a   1.000
_cell.length_b   1.000
_cell.length_c   1.000
_cell.angle_alpha   90.00
_cell.angle_beta   90.00
_cell.angle_gamma   90.00
#
_symmetry.space_group_name_H-M   'P 1'
#
loop_
_entity.id
_entity.type
_entity.pdbx_description
1 polymer ?
#
loop_
_entity_poly.entity_id
_entity_poly.type
_entity_poly.pdbx_seq_one_letter_code
_entity_poly.pdbx_strand_id
1 'polypeptide(L)' 'MSQIDQSQRFLFDNTDVSGELVELDRSFAVVLAKHPYPQPVAQLLGEMLAAAALLCGTLKFDGLLVLQAR' A
#
# COMPACT_ATOMS: atom_id res chain seq x y z
N MET A 1 10.98 -15.16 9.87
CA MET A 1 10.99 -13.69 9.70
C MET A 1 9.54 -13.28 9.55
N SER A 2 8.99 -12.50 10.48
CA SER A 2 7.56 -12.21 10.51
C SER A 2 7.20 -11.31 9.33
N GLN A 3 6.45 -11.85 8.34
CA GLN A 3 5.77 -11.03 7.32
C GLN A 3 4.73 -10.17 8.03
N ILE A 4 5.10 -8.93 8.35
CA ILE A 4 4.24 -7.94 8.98
C ILE A 4 4.11 -6.80 7.97
N ASP A 5 2.88 -6.34 7.78
CA ASP A 5 2.62 -5.15 6.98
C ASP A 5 3.16 -3.91 7.72
N GLN A 6 4.02 -3.13 7.06
CA GLN A 6 4.67 -1.96 7.67
C GLN A 6 4.61 -0.74 6.74
N SER A 7 4.43 0.44 7.33
CA SER A 7 4.61 1.73 6.67
C SER A 7 5.62 2.55 7.47
N GLN A 8 6.61 3.11 6.79
CA GLN A 8 7.65 3.95 7.36
C GLN A 8 7.76 5.25 6.56
N ARG A 9 7.51 6.37 7.22
CA ARG A 9 7.79 7.70 6.67
C ARG A 9 9.23 8.10 6.95
N PHE A 10 9.84 8.77 6.01
CA PHE A 10 11.19 9.30 6.12
C PHE A 10 11.27 10.69 5.49
N LEU A 11 12.23 11.48 5.95
CA LEU A 11 12.48 12.82 5.48
C LEU A 11 13.88 12.85 4.87
N PHE A 12 14.06 13.64 3.83
CA PHE A 12 15.37 13.87 3.24
C PHE A 12 15.96 15.14 3.85
N ASP A 13 17.08 15.00 4.56
CA ASP A 13 17.77 16.14 5.17
C ASP A 13 18.12 17.20 4.11
N ASN A 14 17.93 18.47 4.46
CA ASN A 14 18.17 19.63 3.58
C ASN A 14 17.30 19.71 2.31
N THR A 15 16.15 19.02 2.27
CA THR A 15 15.15 19.19 1.19
C THR A 15 13.73 19.16 1.76
N ASP A 16 12.78 19.81 1.07
CA ASP A 16 11.35 19.78 1.46
C ASP A 16 10.63 18.50 1.00
N VAL A 17 11.37 17.40 0.83
CA VAL A 17 10.84 16.13 0.32
C VAL A 17 10.58 15.16 1.48
N SER A 18 9.35 14.67 1.56
CA SER A 18 8.96 13.57 2.44
C SER A 18 8.75 12.31 1.61
N GLY A 19 9.33 11.20 2.05
CA GLY A 19 9.12 9.88 1.47
C GLY A 19 8.33 8.96 2.40
N GLU A 20 7.70 7.96 1.81
CA GLU A 20 7.02 6.89 2.55
C GLU A 20 7.34 5.55 1.88
N LEU A 21 7.72 4.57 2.70
CA LEU A 21 7.96 3.19 2.31
C LEU A 21 6.85 2.33 2.90
N VAL A 22 6.18 1.55 2.06
CA VAL A 22 5.09 0.66 2.44
C VAL A 22 5.43 -0.76 1.98
N GLU A 23 5.27 -1.72 2.88
CA GLU A 23 5.43 -3.15 2.63
C GLU A 23 4.18 -3.86 3.13
N LEU A 24 3.44 -4.51 2.22
CA LEU A 24 2.09 -5.07 2.48
C LEU A 24 2.02 -6.55 2.13
N ASP A 25 3.02 -7.31 2.53
CA ASP A 25 3.22 -8.68 2.08
C ASP A 25 2.09 -9.62 2.58
N ARG A 26 1.66 -9.44 3.84
CA ARG A 26 0.58 -10.25 4.43
C ARG A 26 -0.78 -9.81 3.91
N SER A 27 -1.02 -8.50 3.85
CA SER A 27 -2.28 -7.95 3.35
C SER A 27 -2.50 -8.33 1.87
N PHE A 28 -1.45 -8.29 1.06
CA PHE A 28 -1.52 -8.73 -0.34
C PHE A 28 -1.80 -10.24 -0.46
N ALA A 29 -1.11 -11.08 0.31
CA ALA A 29 -1.34 -12.52 0.31
C ALA A 29 -2.79 -12.88 0.72
N VAL A 30 -3.36 -12.17 1.69
CA VAL A 30 -4.77 -12.36 2.10
C VAL A 30 -5.75 -12.00 0.98
N VAL A 31 -5.49 -10.94 0.22
CA VAL A 31 -6.33 -10.55 -0.93
C VAL A 31 -6.27 -11.61 -2.03
N LEU A 32 -5.06 -12.08 -2.37
CA LEU A 32 -4.89 -13.13 -3.37
C LEU A 32 -5.45 -14.48 -2.94
N ALA A 33 -5.47 -14.78 -1.64
CA ALA A 33 -6.06 -16.02 -1.13
C ALA A 33 -7.59 -16.06 -1.27
N LYS A 34 -8.27 -14.90 -1.42
CA LYS A 34 -9.74 -14.86 -1.56
C LYS A 34 -10.22 -15.41 -2.89
N HIS A 35 -9.49 -15.16 -3.98
CA HIS A 35 -9.84 -15.64 -5.31
C HIS A 35 -8.60 -15.92 -6.15
N PRO A 36 -8.60 -16.99 -6.97
CA PRO A 36 -7.51 -17.26 -7.90
C PRO A 36 -7.54 -16.25 -9.04
N TYR A 37 -6.89 -15.10 -8.85
CA TYR A 37 -6.74 -14.07 -9.88
C TYR A 37 -5.66 -14.47 -10.88
N PRO A 38 -5.85 -14.19 -12.18
CA PRO A 38 -4.77 -14.25 -13.16
C PRO A 38 -3.61 -13.35 -12.73
N GLN A 39 -2.37 -13.76 -13.06
CA GLN A 39 -1.16 -13.04 -12.65
C GLN A 39 -1.17 -11.53 -13.00
N PRO A 40 -1.67 -11.08 -14.18
CA PRO A 40 -1.76 -9.64 -14.48
C PRO A 40 -2.72 -8.89 -13.53
N VAL A 41 -3.82 -9.52 -13.13
CA VAL A 41 -4.79 -8.92 -12.20
C VAL A 41 -4.23 -8.88 -10.78
N ALA A 42 -3.52 -9.94 -10.36
CA ALA A 42 -2.85 -10.00 -9.08
C ALA A 42 -1.81 -8.87 -8.94
N GLN A 43 -1.04 -8.59 -10.00
CA GLN A 43 -0.08 -7.47 -10.01
C GLN A 43 -0.78 -6.12 -9.85
N LEU A 44 -1.81 -5.84 -10.65
CA LEU A 44 -2.58 -4.60 -10.54
C LEU A 44 -3.23 -4.41 -9.17
N LEU A 45 -3.73 -5.49 -8.55
CA LEU A 45 -4.26 -5.44 -7.19
C LEU A 45 -3.17 -5.09 -6.17
N GLY A 46 -1.96 -5.62 -6.33
CA GLY A 46 -0.82 -5.29 -5.48
C GLY A 46 -0.40 -3.83 -5.60
N GLU A 47 -0.33 -3.33 -6.84
CA GLU A 47 -0.04 -1.91 -7.12
C GLU A 47 -1.11 -0.99 -6.53
N MET A 48 -2.40 -1.33 -6.71
CA MET A 48 -3.50 -0.56 -6.12
C MET A 48 -3.48 -0.59 -4.59
N LEU A 49 -3.14 -1.73 -3.98
CA LEU A 49 -3.05 -1.86 -2.53
C LEU A 49 -1.93 -0.98 -1.97
N ALA A 50 -0.75 -1.02 -2.60
CA ALA A 50 0.38 -0.16 -2.22
C ALA A 50 0.04 1.33 -2.41
N ALA A 51 -0.57 1.70 -3.54
CA ALA A 51 -0.99 3.07 -3.81
C ALA A 51 -2.01 3.58 -2.78
N ALA A 52 -3.02 2.76 -2.45
CA ALA A 52 -4.03 3.13 -1.45
C ALA A 52 -3.42 3.33 -0.06
N ALA A 53 -2.47 2.48 0.34
CA ALA A 53 -1.78 2.60 1.63
C ALA A 53 -0.91 3.86 1.71
N LEU A 54 -0.13 4.17 0.66
CA LEU A 54 0.64 5.40 0.58
C LEU A 54 -0.26 6.65 0.62
N LEU A 55 -1.35 6.65 -0.14
CA LEU A 55 -2.32 7.75 -0.10
C LEU A 55 -2.95 7.91 1.28
N CYS A 56 -3.24 6.82 1.98
CA CYS A 56 -3.75 6.87 3.35
C CYS A 56 -2.73 7.52 4.30
N GLY A 57 -1.44 7.21 4.16
CA GLY A 57 -0.35 7.82 4.96
C GLY A 57 -0.22 9.33 4.81
N THR A 58 -0.72 9.90 3.70
CA THR A 58 -0.76 11.34 3.43
C THR A 58 -2.01 12.06 3.96
N LEU A 59 -3.03 11.34 4.42
CA LEU A 59 -4.25 11.95 4.95
C LEU A 59 -3.96 12.62 6.29
N LYS A 60 -4.41 13.88 6.43
CA LYS A 60 -4.24 14.68 7.66
C LYS A 60 -5.42 14.54 8.63
N PHE A 61 -6.38 13.68 8.31
CA PHE A 61 -7.64 13.54 9.02
C PHE A 61 -8.04 12.07 9.09
N ASP A 62 -8.78 11.70 10.14
CA ASP A 62 -9.35 10.36 10.28
C ASP A 62 -10.49 10.19 9.29
N GLY A 63 -10.33 9.27 8.34
CA GLY A 63 -11.30 9.03 7.29
C GLY A 63 -11.09 7.69 6.60
N LEU A 64 -11.98 7.37 5.66
CA LEU A 64 -11.89 6.18 4.82
C LEU A 64 -11.48 6.58 3.40
N LEU A 65 -10.44 5.95 2.87
CA LEU A 65 -10.04 6.09 1.47
C LEU A 65 -10.41 4.81 0.71
N VAL A 66 -11.10 4.97 -0.42
CA VAL A 66 -11.45 3.87 -1.33
C VAL A 66 -10.87 4.17 -2.70
N LEU A 67 -9.90 3.35 -3.12
CA LEU A 67 -9.34 3.39 -4.46
C LEU A 67 -10.05 2.35 -5.33
N GLN A 68 -10.65 2.79 -6.44
CA GLN A 68 -11.35 1.93 -7.40
C GLN A 68 -10.82 2.20 -8.82
N ALA A 69 -10.54 1.12 -9.56
CA ALA A 69 -10.28 1.17 -10.99
C ALA A 69 -11.52 0.61 -11.73
N ARG A 70 -11.88 1.20 -12.87
CA ARG A 70 -12.98 0.78 -13.73
C ARG A 70 -12.46 0.25 -15.06
#